data_AF-F9UH18-F1
#
_entry.id   AF-F9UH18-F1
#
_cell.length_a   1.000
_cell.length_b   1.000
_cell.length_c   1.000
_cell.angle_alpha   90.00
_cell.angle_beta   90.00
_cell.angle_gamma   90.00
#
_symmetry.space_group_name_H-M   'P 1'
#
loop_
_entity.id
_entity.type
_entity.pdbx_description
1 polymer ?
#
loop_
_entity_poly.entity_id
_entity_poly.type
_entity_poly.pdbx_seq_one_letter_code
_entity_poly.pdbx_strand_id
1 'polypeptide(L)'
;MLREDFRGRILPFHSAAALEYASIGAERRAAGRPISQFDCQIAAIARAHGAVVATRNVNDFAGCGVAVIDPWQHAGATDRHGQTKPHRM
;
A
#
# COMPACT_ATOMS: atom_id res chain seq x y z
N MET A 1 16.09 -10.69 16.48
CA MET A 1 16.08 -9.22 16.69
C MET A 1 15.60 -8.61 15.37
N LEU A 2 14.64 -7.68 15.36
CA LEU A 2 13.94 -7.26 14.13
C LEU A 2 14.88 -6.90 12.94
N ARG A 3 16.01 -6.23 13.21
CA ARG A 3 17.02 -5.90 12.19
C ARG A 3 17.76 -7.11 11.60
N GLU A 4 17.94 -8.17 12.37
CA GLU A 4 18.57 -9.42 11.92
C GLU A 4 17.58 -10.23 11.11
N ASP A 5 16.35 -10.36 11.61
CA ASP A 5 15.28 -11.14 10.98
C ASP A 5 14.88 -10.53 9.61
N PHE A 6 14.98 -9.21 9.46
CA PHE A 6 14.65 -8.46 8.23
C PHE A 6 15.86 -7.79 7.58
N ARG A 7 17.07 -8.35 7.74
CA ARG A 7 18.28 -7.81 7.12
C ARG A 7 18.07 -7.58 5.61
N GLY A 8 18.34 -6.36 5.15
CA GLY A 8 18.16 -5.96 3.74
C GLY A 8 16.71 -5.84 3.27
N ARG A 9 15.72 -5.99 4.15
CA ARG A 9 14.28 -5.96 3.83
C ARG A 9 13.53 -4.81 4.51
N ILE A 10 14.24 -3.93 5.22
CA ILE A 10 13.69 -2.70 5.80
C ILE A 10 14.05 -1.55 4.86
N LEU A 11 13.07 -1.02 4.14
CA LEU A 11 13.26 0.08 3.21
C LEU A 11 13.20 1.42 3.95
N PRO A 12 14.26 2.25 3.93
CA PRO A 12 14.24 3.55 4.59
C PRO A 12 13.55 4.61 3.72
N PHE A 13 13.06 5.67 4.35
CA PHE A 13 12.64 6.87 3.64
C PHE A 13 13.87 7.73 3.29
N HIS A 14 14.41 7.55 2.08
CA HIS A 14 15.56 8.28 1.56
C HIS A 14 15.15 9.23 0.42
N SER A 15 16.12 9.95 -0.17
CA SER A 15 15.86 11.03 -1.14
C SER A 15 14.94 10.66 -2.29
N ALA A 16 15.05 9.44 -2.85
CA ALA A 16 14.15 8.98 -3.91
C ALA A 16 12.70 8.92 -3.40
N ALA A 17 12.46 8.30 -2.24
CA ALA A 17 11.13 8.29 -1.62
C ALA A 17 10.65 9.71 -1.25
N ALA A 18 11.54 10.63 -0.87
CA ALA A 18 11.16 12.01 -0.58
C ALA A 18 10.64 12.76 -1.83
N LEU A 19 11.23 12.49 -3.00
CA LEU A 19 10.75 13.02 -4.28
C LEU A 19 9.36 12.45 -4.63
N GLU A 20 9.20 11.14 -4.48
CA GLU A 20 7.89 10.49 -4.71
C GLU A 20 6.82 11.03 -3.74
N TYR A 21 7.17 11.26 -2.47
CA TYR A 21 6.27 11.83 -1.46
C TYR A 21 5.76 13.21 -1.87
N ALA A 22 6.65 14.08 -2.36
CA ALA A 22 6.28 15.42 -2.80
C ALA A 22 5.33 15.37 -4.00
N SER A 23 5.61 14.51 -4.99
CA SER A 23 4.77 14.32 -6.16
C SER A 23 3.40 13.73 -5.80
N ILE A 24 3.34 12.63 -5.03
CA ILE A 24 2.07 12.04 -4.55
C ILE A 24 1.25 13.08 -3.79
N GLY A 25 1.86 13.79 -2.84
CA GLY A 25 1.16 14.79 -2.04
C GLY A 25 0.60 15.95 -2.87
N ALA A 26 1.33 16.40 -3.89
CA ALA A 26 0.88 17.44 -4.81
C ALA A 26 -0.28 16.95 -5.70
N GLU A 27 -0.12 15.79 -6.33
CA GLU A 27 -1.14 15.17 -7.20
C GLU A 27 -2.45 14.90 -6.46
N ARG A 28 -2.36 14.33 -5.25
CA ARG A 28 -3.53 14.05 -4.40
C ARG A 28 -4.25 15.30 -3.97
N ARG A 29 -3.51 16.36 -3.62
CA ARG A 29 -4.11 17.67 -3.28
C ARG A 29 -4.78 18.31 -4.49
N ALA A 30 -4.12 18.29 -5.66
CA ALA A 30 -4.69 18.81 -6.89
C ALA A 30 -5.97 18.07 -7.31
N ALA A 31 -6.05 16.76 -7.04
CA ALA A 31 -7.23 15.93 -7.26
C ALA A 31 -8.33 16.08 -6.19
N GLY A 32 -8.18 16.99 -5.22
CA GLY A 32 -9.16 17.21 -4.14
C GLY A 32 -9.27 16.04 -3.14
N ARG A 33 -8.27 15.16 -3.09
CA ARG A 33 -8.26 13.95 -2.25
C ARG A 33 -6.95 13.86 -1.47
N PRO A 34 -6.69 14.74 -0.49
CA PRO A 34 -5.45 14.71 0.28
C PRO A 34 -5.23 13.33 0.94
N ILE A 35 -3.97 12.93 1.07
CA ILE A 35 -3.54 11.69 1.71
C ILE A 35 -2.89 12.00 3.06
N SER A 36 -2.98 11.06 4.01
CA SER A 36 -2.28 11.20 5.29
C SER A 36 -0.76 11.21 5.09
N GLN A 37 -0.02 11.85 6.00
CA GLN A 37 1.44 11.94 5.89
C GLN A 37 2.10 10.54 5.93
N PHE A 38 1.62 9.64 6.80
CA PHE A 38 2.21 8.31 6.91
C PHE A 38 1.86 7.42 5.72
N ASP A 39 0.63 7.48 5.20
CA ASP A 39 0.28 6.70 4.00
C ASP A 39 1.02 7.22 2.77
N CYS A 40 1.21 8.54 2.66
CA CYS A 40 2.04 9.15 1.62
C CYS A 40 3.49 8.67 1.72
N GLN A 41 4.04 8.55 2.94
CA GLN A 41 5.39 8.00 3.14
C GLN A 41 5.50 6.54 2.74
N ILE A 42 4.52 5.70 3.10
CA ILE A 42 4.47 4.28 2.69
C ILE A 42 4.36 4.16 1.17
N ALA A 43 3.44 4.91 0.55
CA ALA A 43 3.24 4.92 -0.90
C ALA A 43 4.50 5.38 -1.64
N ALA A 44 5.17 6.40 -1.13
CA ALA A 44 6.38 6.94 -1.71
C ALA A 44 7.57 5.96 -1.65
N ILE A 45 7.75 5.26 -0.52
CA ILE A 45 8.75 4.20 -0.41
C ILE A 45 8.43 3.09 -1.41
N ALA A 46 7.18 2.65 -1.49
CA ALA A 46 6.78 1.61 -2.42
C ALA A 46 7.00 2.02 -3.88
N ARG A 47 6.61 3.24 -4.27
CA ARG A 47 6.79 3.76 -5.63
C ARG A 47 8.26 3.88 -6.02
N ALA A 48 9.11 4.39 -5.12
CA ALA A 48 10.55 4.53 -5.36
C ALA A 48 11.28 3.19 -5.55
N HIS A 49 10.74 2.10 -4.98
CA HIS A 49 11.32 0.75 -5.06
C HIS A 49 10.57 -0.18 -6.03
N GLY A 50 9.55 0.32 -6.73
CA GLY A 50 8.69 -0.52 -7.59
C GLY A 50 7.95 -1.63 -6.83
N ALA A 51 7.70 -1.43 -5.54
CA ALA A 51 7.08 -2.40 -4.66
C ALA A 51 5.54 -2.29 -4.64
N VAL A 52 4.90 -3.31 -4.08
CA VAL A 52 3.45 -3.40 -3.89
C VAL A 52 3.14 -3.18 -2.40
N VAL A 53 2.10 -2.39 -2.09
CA VAL A 53 1.61 -2.22 -0.72
C VAL A 53 0.60 -3.31 -0.41
N ALA A 54 0.87 -4.11 0.62
CA ALA A 54 -0.09 -5.06 1.16
C ALA A 54 -0.88 -4.42 2.31
N THR A 55 -2.17 -4.12 2.11
CA THR A 55 -3.01 -3.48 3.12
C THR A 55 -4.50 -3.74 2.86
N ARG A 56 -5.31 -3.78 3.93
CA ARG A 56 -6.77 -3.74 3.82
C ARG A 56 -7.32 -2.34 3.51
N ASN A 57 -6.52 -1.29 3.75
CA ASN A 57 -6.92 0.11 3.55
C ASN A 57 -6.69 0.55 2.09
N VAL A 58 -7.14 -0.25 1.12
CA VAL A 58 -6.83 -0.07 -0.31
C VAL A 58 -7.20 1.34 -0.81
N ASN A 59 -8.30 1.88 -0.32
CA ASN A 59 -8.84 3.17 -0.75
C ASN A 59 -7.93 4.37 -0.41
N ASP A 60 -7.13 4.28 0.65
CA ASP A 60 -6.24 5.36 1.09
C ASP A 60 -5.08 5.56 0.09
N PHE A 61 -4.71 4.49 -0.61
CA PHE A 61 -3.63 4.47 -1.60
C PHE A 61 -4.12 4.70 -3.04
N ALA A 62 -5.45 4.77 -3.26
CA ALA A 62 -6.02 4.97 -4.58
C ALA A 62 -5.53 6.28 -5.21
N GLY A 63 -4.95 6.21 -6.40
CA GLY A 63 -4.41 7.39 -7.10
C GLY A 63 -3.04 7.86 -6.60
N CYS A 64 -2.31 7.05 -5.84
CA CYS A 64 -0.92 7.34 -5.46
C CYS A 64 0.12 6.77 -6.45
N GLY A 65 -0.32 6.08 -7.50
CA GLY A 65 0.57 5.46 -8.50
C GLY A 65 1.35 4.25 -7.96
N VAL A 66 0.79 3.54 -6.98
CA VAL A 66 1.35 2.33 -6.38
C VAL A 66 0.38 1.17 -6.52
N ALA A 67 0.89 -0.03 -6.79
CA ALA A 67 0.09 -1.25 -6.78
C ALA A 67 -0.26 -1.64 -5.35
N VAL A 68 -1.50 -2.05 -5.11
CA VAL A 68 -2.00 -2.41 -3.79
C VAL A 68 -2.66 -3.78 -3.84
N ILE A 69 -2.32 -4.63 -2.89
CA ILE A 69 -3.01 -5.91 -2.67
C ILE A 69 -3.66 -5.89 -1.29
N ASP A 70 -4.88 -6.40 -1.22
CA ASP A 70 -5.55 -6.68 0.05
C ASP A 70 -5.34 -8.15 0.38
N PRO A 71 -4.44 -8.50 1.33
CA PRO A 71 -4.15 -9.90 1.63
C PRO A 71 -5.31 -10.60 2.35
N TRP A 72 -6.34 -9.85 2.78
CA TRP A 72 -7.56 -10.43 3.36
C TRP A 72 -8.63 -10.71 2.32
N GLN A 73 -8.51 -10.20 1.09
CA GLN A 73 -9.35 -10.65 -0.01
C GLN A 73 -8.95 -12.08 -0.39
N HIS A 74 -9.73 -13.04 0.10
CA HIS A 74 -9.57 -14.44 -0.29
C HIS A 74 -9.93 -14.56 -1.77
N ALA A 75 -8.95 -14.86 -2.63
CA ALA A 75 -9.24 -15.54 -3.88
C ALA A 75 -9.96 -16.83 -3.49
N GLY A 76 -11.26 -16.90 -3.80
CA GLY A 76 -12.22 -17.78 -3.16
C GLY A 76 -11.63 -19.10 -2.70
N ALA A 77 -11.57 -19.30 -1.37
CA ALA A 77 -11.53 -20.63 -0.83
C ALA A 77 -12.86 -21.28 -1.24
N THR A 78 -12.87 -21.94 -2.39
CA THR A 78 -13.91 -22.90 -2.71
C THR A 78 -13.81 -23.96 -1.63
N ASP A 79 -14.74 -23.91 -0.68
CA ASP A 79 -15.02 -25.05 0.16
C ASP A 79 -15.34 -26.25 -0.75
N ARG A 80 -15.14 -27.47 -0.27
CA ARG A 80 -15.44 -28.70 -1.04
C ARG A 80 -16.94 -28.86 -1.38
N HIS A 81 -17.77 -27.84 -1.07
CA HIS A 81 -19.22 -27.82 -1.18
C HIS A 81 -19.79 -26.59 -1.94
N GLY A 82 -18.94 -25.71 -2.48
CA GLY A 82 -19.35 -24.64 -3.40
C GLY A 82 -20.24 -23.54 -2.82
N GLN A 83 -20.11 -23.15 -1.55
CA GLN A 83 -20.87 -22.01 -0.99
C GLN A 83 -19.97 -20.81 -0.64
N THR A 84 -20.14 -19.72 -1.40
CA THR A 84 -19.62 -18.40 -1.05
C THR A 84 -20.38 -17.80 0.13
N LYS A 85 -19.73 -17.66 1.29
CA LYS A 85 -20.27 -16.88 2.41
C LYS A 85 -20.21 -15.38 2.10
N PRO A 86 -21.29 -14.61 2.30
CA PRO A 86 -21.24 -13.16 2.12
C PRO A 86 -20.39 -12.52 3.23
N HIS A 87 -19.42 -11.69 2.82
CA HIS A 87 -18.61 -10.89 3.72
C HIS A 87 -19.49 -9.81 4.35
N ARG A 88 -19.67 -9.83 5.68
CA ARG A 88 -20.32 -8.74 6.42
C ARG A 88 -19.35 -7.55 6.58
N MET A 89 -19.96 -6.36 6.51
CA MET A 89 -19.41 -5.00 6.55
C MET A 89 -18.43 -4.74 7.70
#